data_AF-A0A7W7PHJ8-F1
#
_entry.id   AF-A0A7W7PHJ8-F1
#
_cell.length_a   1.000
_cell.length_b   1.000
_cell.length_c   1.000
_cell.angle_alpha   90.00
_cell.angle_beta   90.00
_cell.angle_gamma   90.00
#
_symmetry.space_group_name_H-M   'P 1'
#
loop_
_entity.id
_entity.type
_entity.pdbx_description
1 polymer ?
#
loop_
_entity_poly.entity_id
_entity_poly.type
_entity_poly.pdbx_seq_one_letter_code
_entity_poly.pdbx_strand_id
1 'polypeptide(L)'
;MTAAVLVPLGARSPVAWCGTAATVAVALTSSEAVRRGRIIDTLRRRCAEQEAAFRHRLVQQEIETRRLARELLPAAVNLLQQGASADEVLREVRPLTPLDPSFEAAHRSVLRSVVEAVQAEEGLRDSAHRAFVNIARRVQAIVHQQATDLREMEDRHGNDPDVFGDLLHLDHGTALIGRLADSIAVLGGSRPGRQWKNPIPLYNVLRGAMSRIMDYRRVDLHSVADVAVTGPGVEPLIHALAELLDNATRYSPPQTRVHLTAVEVQSGVAVEIEDAGVGLTDEARRRTDAVLELADRGLDLNDLGETPRLGLAVVSRLAKTYAFRVSLRPSAYGGVRAVLIVPENLITASATPGGEIARAATLPPPKPRKKPGRPLPPPPELDQPTEESDGSGGLPQRRRRAPGIPSRAARQAAAAAAGRPPRRRSPAAEPPPQPGLWLAAFTSAVNGEEPTTDSRGPFSDESSDKEE
;
A
#
# COMPACT_ATOMS: atom_id res chain seq x y z
N MET A 1 -18.11 90.90 -50.34
CA MET A 1 -18.80 91.76 -51.33
C MET A 1 -18.77 93.25 -50.96
N THR A 2 -18.69 93.65 -49.68
CA THR A 2 -18.67 95.07 -49.26
C THR A 2 -17.37 95.83 -49.59
N ALA A 3 -16.23 95.15 -49.72
CA ALA A 3 -14.94 95.78 -50.01
C ALA A 3 -14.78 96.28 -51.47
N ALA A 4 -15.54 95.74 -52.43
CA ALA A 4 -15.41 96.11 -53.86
C ALA A 4 -15.99 97.49 -54.19
N VAL A 5 -16.83 98.04 -53.31
CA VAL A 5 -17.49 99.35 -53.49
C VAL A 5 -16.53 100.51 -53.15
N LEU A 6 -15.51 100.26 -52.32
CA LEU A 6 -14.53 101.26 -51.84
C LEU A 6 -13.28 101.41 -52.73
N VAL A 7 -13.19 100.66 -53.85
CA VAL A 7 -11.99 100.57 -54.71
C VAL A 7 -12.21 101.29 -56.08
N PRO A 8 -11.18 101.98 -56.65
CA PRO A 8 -11.26 102.65 -57.95
C PRO A 8 -11.71 101.73 -59.10
N LEU A 9 -12.43 102.27 -60.10
CA LEU A 9 -13.08 101.51 -61.19
C LEU A 9 -12.16 100.50 -61.90
N GLY A 10 -10.88 100.83 -62.10
CA GLY A 10 -9.89 99.95 -62.75
C GLY A 10 -9.42 98.75 -61.92
N ALA A 11 -9.66 98.73 -60.61
CA ALA A 11 -9.20 97.67 -59.70
C ALA A 11 -10.35 96.80 -59.14
N ARG A 12 -11.59 97.02 -59.57
CA ARG A 12 -12.76 96.24 -59.08
C ARG A 12 -12.78 94.79 -59.58
N SER A 13 -12.38 94.55 -60.83
CA SER A 13 -12.32 93.20 -61.40
C SER A 13 -11.27 92.29 -60.72
N PRO A 14 -10.01 92.71 -60.47
CA PRO A 14 -9.06 91.86 -59.75
C PRO A 14 -9.47 91.63 -58.29
N VAL A 15 -10.04 92.63 -57.60
CA VAL A 15 -10.53 92.47 -56.22
C VAL A 15 -11.70 91.49 -56.14
N ALA A 16 -12.61 91.52 -57.12
CA ALA A 16 -13.70 90.53 -57.21
C ALA A 16 -13.18 89.11 -57.45
N TRP A 17 -12.22 88.94 -58.37
CA TRP A 17 -11.57 87.64 -58.63
C TRP A 17 -10.79 87.11 -57.44
N CYS A 18 -10.04 87.95 -56.73
CA CYS A 18 -9.35 87.54 -55.51
C CYS A 18 -10.35 87.16 -54.41
N GLY A 19 -11.46 87.89 -54.26
CA GLY A 19 -12.50 87.58 -53.28
C GLY A 19 -13.22 86.26 -53.57
N THR A 20 -13.55 85.98 -54.83
CA THR A 20 -14.17 84.69 -55.22
C THR A 20 -13.18 83.54 -55.08
N ALA A 21 -11.93 83.70 -55.51
CA ALA A 21 -10.88 82.69 -55.33
C ALA A 21 -10.64 82.37 -53.84
N ALA A 22 -10.57 83.39 -52.97
CA ALA A 22 -10.45 83.21 -51.53
C ALA A 22 -11.67 82.48 -50.94
N THR A 23 -12.88 82.84 -51.36
CA THR A 23 -14.13 82.19 -50.89
C THR A 23 -14.18 80.71 -51.32
N VAL A 24 -13.78 80.40 -52.56
CA VAL A 24 -13.69 79.02 -53.06
C VAL A 24 -12.63 78.23 -52.30
N ALA A 25 -11.45 78.82 -52.04
CA ALA A 25 -10.41 78.18 -51.25
C ALA A 25 -10.87 77.87 -49.81
N VAL A 26 -11.58 78.80 -49.16
CA VAL A 26 -12.17 78.59 -47.84
C VAL A 26 -13.26 77.52 -47.88
N ALA A 27 -14.12 77.51 -48.89
CA ALA A 27 -15.17 76.50 -49.03
C ALA A 27 -14.59 75.09 -49.27
N LEU A 28 -13.55 74.97 -50.11
CA LEU A 28 -12.86 73.70 -50.37
C LEU A 28 -12.14 73.17 -49.13
N THR A 29 -11.39 74.03 -48.43
CA THR A 29 -10.69 73.65 -47.19
C THR A 29 -11.67 73.30 -46.07
N SER A 30 -12.78 74.04 -45.95
CA SER A 30 -13.85 73.74 -44.99
C SER A 30 -14.57 72.42 -45.32
N SER A 31 -14.86 72.17 -46.60
CA SER A 31 -15.45 70.91 -47.07
C SER A 31 -14.53 69.72 -46.81
N GLU A 32 -13.23 69.85 -47.09
CA GLU A 32 -12.24 68.81 -46.82
C GLU A 32 -12.05 68.58 -45.31
N ALA A 33 -12.05 69.64 -44.49
CA ALA A 33 -12.01 69.54 -43.03
C ALA A 33 -13.24 68.78 -42.48
N VAL A 34 -14.44 69.06 -42.97
CA VAL A 34 -15.67 68.32 -42.61
C VAL A 34 -15.58 66.87 -43.09
N ARG A 35 -15.09 66.61 -44.32
CA ARG A 35 -14.92 65.25 -44.84
C ARG A 35 -13.96 64.44 -43.96
N ARG A 36 -12.80 65.00 -43.65
CA ARG A 36 -11.80 64.39 -42.75
C ARG A 36 -12.36 64.20 -41.34
N GLY A 37 -13.12 65.16 -40.82
CA GLY A 37 -13.80 65.06 -39.53
C GLY A 37 -14.77 63.87 -39.48
N ARG A 38 -15.62 63.70 -40.50
CA ARG A 38 -16.52 62.53 -40.60
C ARG A 38 -15.77 61.20 -40.66
N ILE A 39 -14.66 61.15 -41.41
CA ILE A 39 -13.82 59.93 -41.47
C ILE A 39 -13.23 59.63 -40.10
N ILE A 40 -12.67 60.64 -39.41
CA ILE A 40 -12.11 60.47 -38.06
C ILE A 40 -13.18 59.99 -37.07
N ASP A 41 -14.39 60.56 -37.11
CA ASP A 41 -15.47 60.16 -36.22
C ASP A 41 -15.93 58.71 -36.48
N THR A 42 -16.02 58.29 -37.74
CA THR A 42 -16.35 56.89 -38.06
C THR A 42 -15.25 55.92 -37.61
N LEU A 43 -13.97 56.29 -37.76
CA LEU A 43 -12.84 55.49 -37.27
C LEU A 43 -12.82 55.41 -35.74
N ARG A 44 -13.10 56.52 -35.04
CA ARG A 44 -13.20 56.57 -33.57
C ARG A 44 -14.33 55.67 -33.05
N ARG A 45 -15.49 55.71 -33.69
CA ARG A 45 -16.63 54.83 -33.33
C ARG A 45 -16.27 53.36 -33.49
N ARG A 46 -15.69 52.98 -34.64
CA ARG A 46 -15.24 51.60 -34.89
C ARG A 46 -14.20 51.14 -33.87
N CYS A 47 -13.24 52.01 -33.53
CA CYS A 47 -12.21 51.71 -32.53
C CYS A 47 -12.83 51.52 -31.14
N ALA A 48 -13.75 52.40 -30.73
CA ALA A 48 -14.45 52.29 -29.45
C ALA A 48 -15.34 51.04 -29.37
N GLU A 49 -16.04 50.69 -30.47
CA GLU A 49 -16.84 49.45 -30.56
C GLU A 49 -15.96 48.20 -30.44
N GLN A 50 -14.83 48.17 -31.14
CA GLN A 50 -13.86 47.07 -31.04
C GLN A 50 -13.30 46.94 -29.62
N GLU A 51 -12.89 48.06 -29.02
CA GLU A 51 -12.34 48.10 -27.66
C GLU A 51 -13.36 47.62 -26.63
N ALA A 52 -14.63 48.05 -26.75
CA ALA A 52 -15.71 47.58 -25.90
C ALA A 52 -15.96 46.07 -26.06
N ALA A 53 -15.95 45.56 -27.29
CA ALA A 53 -16.12 44.13 -27.56
C ALA A 53 -14.94 43.28 -27.02
N PHE A 54 -13.70 43.78 -27.10
CA PHE A 54 -12.55 43.13 -26.50
C PHE A 54 -12.63 43.13 -24.97
N ARG A 55 -12.93 44.27 -24.35
CA ARG A 55 -13.10 44.37 -22.89
C ARG A 55 -14.18 43.43 -22.39
N HIS A 56 -15.32 43.38 -23.08
CA HIS A 56 -16.40 42.47 -22.71
C HIS A 56 -15.96 41.00 -22.77
N ARG A 57 -15.27 40.59 -23.85
CA ARG A 57 -14.73 39.22 -23.96
C ARG A 57 -13.73 38.89 -22.87
N LEU A 58 -12.81 39.80 -22.54
CA LEU A 58 -11.83 39.58 -21.47
C LEU A 58 -12.50 39.38 -20.10
N VAL A 59 -13.50 40.20 -19.77
CA VAL A 59 -14.26 40.06 -18.52
C VAL A 59 -14.99 38.72 -18.47
N GLN A 60 -15.62 38.29 -19.57
CA GLN A 60 -16.28 36.98 -19.65
C GLN A 60 -15.28 35.83 -19.48
N GLN A 61 -14.12 35.90 -20.14
CA GLN A 61 -13.06 34.91 -19.99
C GLN A 61 -12.53 34.84 -18.55
N GLU A 62 -12.32 35.99 -17.89
CA GLU A 62 -11.86 36.04 -16.51
C GLU A 62 -12.85 35.39 -15.54
N ILE A 63 -14.15 35.68 -15.71
CA ILE A 63 -15.22 35.08 -14.90
C ILE A 63 -15.21 33.56 -15.08
N GLU A 64 -15.18 33.06 -16.31
CA GLU A 64 -15.20 31.63 -16.60
C GLU A 64 -13.91 30.91 -16.17
N THR A 65 -12.73 31.55 -16.26
CA THR A 65 -11.48 30.98 -15.72
C THR A 65 -11.54 30.87 -14.21
N ARG A 66 -12.03 31.92 -13.52
CA ARG A 66 -12.20 31.89 -12.06
C ARG A 66 -13.17 30.79 -11.65
N ARG A 67 -14.26 30.63 -12.39
CA ARG A 67 -15.27 29.60 -12.17
C ARG A 67 -14.73 28.20 -12.44
N LEU A 68 -13.96 28.02 -13.52
CA LEU A 68 -13.26 26.77 -13.82
C LEU A 68 -12.42 26.34 -12.62
N ALA A 69 -11.57 27.25 -12.12
CA ALA A 69 -10.65 26.97 -11.03
C ALA A 69 -11.35 26.73 -9.69
N ARG A 70 -12.38 27.52 -9.35
CA ARG A 70 -12.99 27.51 -8.00
C ARG A 70 -14.22 26.63 -7.86
N GLU A 71 -14.93 26.35 -8.94
CA GLU A 71 -16.20 25.62 -8.90
C GLU A 71 -16.14 24.35 -9.73
N LEU A 72 -15.80 24.47 -11.02
CA LEU A 72 -15.93 23.36 -11.97
C LEU A 72 -14.90 22.26 -11.75
N LEU A 73 -13.62 22.60 -11.53
CA LEU A 73 -12.57 21.62 -11.27
C LEU A 73 -12.81 20.87 -9.95
N PRO A 74 -13.07 21.52 -8.81
CA PRO A 74 -13.42 20.80 -7.59
C PRO A 74 -14.67 19.92 -7.73
N ALA A 75 -15.70 20.40 -8.44
CA ALA A 75 -16.90 19.61 -8.70
C ALA A 75 -16.59 18.38 -9.57
N ALA A 76 -15.79 18.53 -10.63
CA ALA A 76 -15.35 17.43 -11.48
C ALA A 76 -14.57 16.37 -10.68
N VAL A 77 -13.63 16.79 -9.84
CA VAL A 77 -12.86 15.89 -8.96
C VAL A 77 -13.79 15.17 -7.99
N ASN A 78 -14.75 15.86 -7.39
CA ASN A 78 -15.70 15.25 -6.44
C ASN A 78 -16.61 14.22 -7.13
N LEU A 79 -17.12 14.52 -8.33
CA LEU A 79 -17.90 13.56 -9.12
C LEU A 79 -17.08 12.31 -9.46
N LEU A 80 -15.82 12.46 -9.88
CA LEU A 80 -14.93 11.33 -10.13
C LEU A 80 -14.70 10.50 -8.86
N GLN A 81 -14.49 11.15 -7.70
CA GLN A 81 -14.34 10.46 -6.41
C GLN A 81 -15.63 9.72 -5.97
N GLN A 82 -16.80 10.13 -6.45
CA GLN A 82 -18.08 9.45 -6.24
C GLN A 82 -18.34 8.32 -7.25
N GLY A 83 -17.42 8.09 -8.19
CA GLY A 83 -17.50 7.01 -9.19
C GLY A 83 -18.15 7.40 -10.51
N ALA A 84 -18.37 8.70 -10.78
CA ALA A 84 -18.84 9.15 -12.08
C ALA A 84 -17.81 8.85 -13.19
N SER A 85 -18.30 8.56 -14.40
CA SER A 85 -17.40 8.33 -15.53
C SER A 85 -16.79 9.65 -16.05
N ALA A 86 -15.59 9.60 -16.66
CA ALA A 86 -15.00 10.79 -17.28
C ALA A 86 -15.94 11.46 -18.30
N ASP A 87 -16.68 10.66 -19.07
CA ASP A 87 -17.62 11.17 -20.07
C ASP A 87 -18.82 11.86 -19.43
N GLU A 88 -19.29 11.38 -18.28
CA GLU A 88 -20.37 11.99 -17.49
C GLU A 88 -19.91 13.33 -16.92
N VAL A 89 -18.73 13.36 -16.29
CA VAL A 89 -18.15 14.59 -15.75
C VAL A 89 -17.93 15.64 -16.84
N LEU A 90 -17.38 15.26 -18.00
CA LEU A 90 -17.18 16.16 -19.14
C LEU A 90 -18.50 16.60 -19.82
N ARG A 91 -19.62 15.94 -19.53
CA ARG A 91 -20.95 16.34 -20.01
C ARG A 91 -21.64 17.30 -19.05
N GLU A 92 -21.54 17.07 -17.75
CA GLU A 92 -22.17 17.87 -16.70
C GLU A 92 -21.43 19.19 -16.45
N VAL A 93 -20.10 19.16 -16.50
CA VAL A 93 -19.26 20.32 -16.23
C VAL A 93 -19.07 21.13 -17.52
N ARG A 94 -19.98 22.10 -17.75
CA ARG A 94 -19.96 22.99 -18.91
C ARG A 94 -19.99 24.48 -18.54
N PRO A 95 -19.41 25.36 -19.37
CA PRO A 95 -19.59 26.80 -19.23
C PRO A 95 -21.07 27.19 -19.31
N LEU A 96 -21.47 28.24 -18.57
CA LEU A 96 -22.84 28.77 -18.62
C LEU A 96 -23.09 29.61 -19.87
N THR A 97 -22.03 30.24 -20.38
CA THR A 97 -22.10 31.21 -21.47
C THR A 97 -21.31 30.70 -22.67
N PRO A 98 -21.81 30.90 -23.91
CA PRO A 98 -21.03 30.63 -25.11
C PRO A 98 -19.74 31.44 -25.08
N LEU A 99 -18.61 30.75 -25.13
CA LEU A 99 -17.28 31.36 -25.14
C LEU A 99 -16.78 31.48 -26.58
N ASP A 100 -15.71 32.26 -26.76
CA ASP A 100 -14.97 32.20 -28.02
C ASP A 100 -14.53 30.74 -28.27
N PRO A 101 -14.68 30.19 -29.50
CA PRO A 101 -14.39 28.78 -29.76
C PRO A 101 -12.97 28.35 -29.37
N SER A 102 -11.98 29.25 -29.50
CA SER A 102 -10.60 28.96 -29.11
C SER A 102 -10.44 28.84 -27.60
N PHE A 103 -11.14 29.68 -26.84
CA PHE A 103 -11.14 29.66 -25.38
C PHE A 103 -11.95 28.48 -24.83
N GLU A 104 -13.08 28.15 -25.44
CA GLU A 104 -13.86 26.96 -25.09
C GLU A 104 -13.04 25.67 -25.28
N ALA A 105 -12.30 25.56 -26.39
CA ALA A 105 -11.40 24.45 -26.64
C ALA A 105 -10.31 24.33 -25.56
N ALA A 106 -9.68 25.45 -25.18
CA ALA A 106 -8.68 25.48 -24.11
C ALA A 106 -9.28 25.10 -22.75
N HIS A 107 -10.44 25.63 -22.40
CA HIS A 107 -11.18 25.31 -21.17
C HIS A 107 -11.49 23.82 -21.09
N ARG A 108 -12.00 23.24 -22.19
CA ARG A 108 -12.30 21.80 -22.27
C ARG A 108 -11.04 20.96 -22.21
N SER A 109 -9.93 21.43 -22.77
CA SER A 109 -8.63 20.76 -22.66
C SER A 109 -8.15 20.70 -21.21
N VAL A 110 -8.26 21.79 -20.45
CA VAL A 110 -7.88 21.82 -19.02
C VAL A 110 -8.74 20.86 -18.21
N LEU A 111 -10.07 20.90 -18.40
CA LEU A 111 -10.99 19.95 -17.75
C LEU A 111 -10.61 18.51 -18.05
N ARG A 112 -10.38 18.19 -19.33
CA ARG A 112 -9.97 16.84 -19.74
C ARG A 112 -8.65 16.42 -19.10
N SER A 113 -7.63 17.27 -19.12
CA SER A 113 -6.33 16.94 -18.52
C SER A 113 -6.44 16.67 -17.02
N VAL A 114 -7.29 17.41 -16.28
CA VAL A 114 -7.52 17.14 -14.86
C VAL A 114 -8.27 15.83 -14.66
N VAL A 115 -9.31 15.56 -15.47
CA VAL A 115 -10.05 14.29 -15.41
C VAL A 115 -9.12 13.10 -15.71
N GLU A 116 -8.29 13.19 -16.74
CA GLU A 116 -7.30 12.18 -17.10
C GLU A 116 -6.26 11.97 -16.00
N ALA A 117 -5.77 13.06 -15.39
CA ALA A 117 -4.82 12.98 -14.27
C ALA A 117 -5.43 12.28 -13.05
N VAL A 118 -6.65 12.62 -12.67
CA VAL A 118 -7.36 11.98 -11.54
C VAL A 118 -7.64 10.50 -11.84
N GLN A 119 -8.05 10.17 -13.07
CA GLN A 119 -8.26 8.78 -13.47
C GLN A 119 -6.95 7.97 -13.50
N ALA A 120 -5.85 8.58 -13.93
CA ALA A 120 -4.53 7.94 -13.89
C ALA A 120 -4.08 7.69 -12.45
N GLU A 121 -4.28 8.65 -11.54
CA GLU A 121 -4.00 8.50 -10.11
C GLU A 121 -4.84 7.38 -9.50
N GLU A 122 -6.14 7.35 -9.77
CA GLU A 122 -7.03 6.29 -9.29
C GLU A 122 -6.65 4.93 -9.86
N GLY A 123 -6.33 4.85 -11.16
CA GLY A 123 -5.86 3.63 -11.81
C GLY A 123 -4.54 3.10 -11.23
N LEU A 124 -3.63 4.00 -10.84
CA LEU A 124 -2.39 3.64 -10.13
C LEU A 124 -2.70 3.10 -8.73
N ARG A 125 -3.57 3.77 -7.97
CA ARG A 125 -4.04 3.29 -6.66
C ARG A 125 -4.63 1.89 -6.79
N ASP A 126 -5.55 1.69 -7.71
CA ASP A 126 -6.25 0.42 -7.94
C ASP A 126 -5.28 -0.71 -8.31
N SER A 127 -4.34 -0.41 -9.21
CA SER A 127 -3.30 -1.36 -9.64
C SER A 127 -2.40 -1.77 -8.48
N ALA A 128 -2.01 -0.82 -7.64
CA ALA A 128 -1.17 -1.09 -6.50
C ALA A 128 -1.91 -1.85 -5.39
N HIS A 129 -3.19 -1.56 -5.12
CA HIS A 129 -4.03 -2.38 -4.25
C HIS A 129 -4.08 -3.84 -4.71
N ARG A 130 -4.27 -4.09 -6.01
CA ARG A 130 -4.26 -5.44 -6.58
C ARG A 130 -2.90 -6.13 -6.43
N ALA A 131 -1.80 -5.38 -6.58
CA ALA A 131 -0.46 -5.90 -6.37
C ALA A 131 -0.25 -6.35 -4.92
N PHE A 132 -0.68 -5.58 -3.92
CA PHE A 132 -0.59 -5.97 -2.50
C PHE A 132 -1.36 -7.24 -2.19
N VAL A 133 -2.61 -7.36 -2.65
CA VAL A 133 -3.39 -8.58 -2.46
C VAL A 133 -2.71 -9.79 -3.10
N ASN A 134 -2.11 -9.61 -4.28
CA ASN A 134 -1.37 -10.68 -4.95
C ASN A 134 -0.13 -11.09 -4.15
N ILE A 135 0.67 -10.12 -3.70
CA ILE A 135 1.86 -10.36 -2.87
C ILE A 135 1.47 -11.08 -1.57
N ALA A 136 0.45 -10.59 -0.86
CA ALA A 136 -0.06 -11.23 0.35
C ALA A 136 -0.43 -12.70 0.11
N ARG A 137 -1.18 -12.98 -0.96
CA ARG A 137 -1.58 -14.35 -1.30
C ARG A 137 -0.38 -15.25 -1.61
N ARG A 138 0.65 -14.72 -2.27
CA ARG A 138 1.88 -15.47 -2.56
C ARG A 138 2.66 -15.77 -1.28
N VAL A 139 2.80 -14.79 -0.38
CA VAL A 139 3.46 -14.99 0.92
C VAL A 139 2.67 -16.01 1.75
N GLN A 140 1.33 -15.91 1.79
CA GLN A 140 0.47 -16.90 2.47
C GLN A 140 0.68 -18.33 1.92
N ALA A 141 0.80 -18.50 0.60
CA ALA A 141 1.07 -19.80 0.00
C ALA A 141 2.42 -20.37 0.42
N ILE A 142 3.47 -19.53 0.47
CA ILE A 142 4.80 -19.93 0.94
C ILE A 142 4.77 -20.32 2.42
N VAL A 143 4.14 -19.49 3.26
CA VAL A 143 3.98 -19.76 4.70
C VAL A 143 3.23 -21.07 4.94
N HIS A 144 2.17 -21.33 4.17
CA HIS A 144 1.42 -22.58 4.29
C HIS A 144 2.25 -23.81 3.91
N GLN A 145 3.07 -23.69 2.87
CA GLN A 145 4.01 -24.74 2.50
C GLN A 145 5.06 -24.95 3.61
N GLN A 146 5.67 -23.88 4.12
CA GLN A 146 6.65 -23.96 5.22
C GLN A 146 6.06 -24.60 6.48
N ALA A 147 4.83 -24.25 6.85
CA ALA A 147 4.14 -24.87 7.99
C ALA A 147 3.87 -26.36 7.76
N THR A 148 3.67 -26.78 6.51
CA THR A 148 3.51 -28.20 6.17
C THR A 148 4.85 -28.93 6.29
N ASP A 149 5.92 -28.34 5.75
CA ASP A 149 7.27 -28.90 5.81
C ASP A 149 7.77 -29.02 7.27
N LEU A 150 7.49 -28.01 8.11
CA LEU A 150 7.81 -28.04 9.54
C LEU A 150 7.06 -29.14 10.29
N ARG A 151 5.77 -29.37 9.99
CA ARG A 151 5.00 -30.48 10.57
C ARG A 151 5.56 -31.84 10.15
N GLU A 152 5.97 -32.00 8.89
CA GLU A 152 6.61 -33.24 8.44
C GLU A 152 7.97 -33.46 9.14
N MET A 153 8.71 -32.39 9.45
CA MET A 153 9.93 -32.50 10.26
C MET A 153 9.61 -32.84 11.72
N GLU A 154 8.59 -32.24 12.31
CA GLU A 154 8.11 -32.57 13.67
C GLU A 154 7.71 -34.04 13.77
N ASP A 155 6.94 -34.55 12.81
CA ASP A 155 6.51 -35.94 12.77
C ASP A 155 7.71 -36.92 12.69
N ARG A 156 8.78 -36.55 11.98
CA ARG A 156 9.98 -37.39 11.81
C ARG A 156 10.98 -37.27 12.96
N HIS A 157 11.13 -36.08 13.54
CA HIS A 157 12.24 -35.75 14.44
C HIS A 157 11.82 -35.17 15.79
N GLY A 158 10.52 -34.99 16.06
CA GLY A 158 10.00 -34.34 17.27
C GLY A 158 10.24 -35.09 18.59
N ASN A 159 10.75 -36.32 18.53
CA ASN A 159 11.18 -37.07 19.72
C ASN A 159 12.52 -36.57 20.28
N ASP A 160 13.32 -35.84 19.50
CA ASP A 160 14.54 -35.19 19.97
C ASP A 160 14.19 -33.81 20.57
N PRO A 161 14.42 -33.59 21.89
CA PRO A 161 14.06 -32.34 22.55
C PRO A 161 14.74 -31.08 21.99
N ASP A 162 15.99 -31.20 21.49
CA ASP A 162 16.72 -30.04 20.96
C ASP A 162 16.16 -29.69 19.57
N VAL A 163 15.90 -30.69 18.72
CA VAL A 163 15.26 -30.48 17.41
C VAL A 163 13.84 -29.94 17.55
N PHE A 164 13.07 -30.47 18.51
CA PHE A 164 11.71 -29.99 18.78
C PHE A 164 11.72 -28.52 19.23
N GLY A 165 12.69 -28.13 20.06
CA GLY A 165 12.87 -26.73 20.48
C GLY A 165 13.11 -25.79 19.29
N ASP A 166 13.98 -26.19 18.37
CA ASP A 166 14.29 -25.42 17.16
C ASP A 166 13.08 -25.36 16.20
N LEU A 167 12.36 -26.48 16.04
CA LEU A 167 11.14 -26.54 15.22
C LEU A 167 10.04 -25.62 15.76
N LEU A 168 9.83 -25.59 17.08
CA LEU A 168 8.88 -24.64 17.70
C LEU A 168 9.27 -23.19 17.45
N HIS A 169 10.58 -22.87 17.44
CA HIS A 169 11.05 -21.52 17.13
C HIS A 169 10.76 -21.15 15.67
N LEU A 170 11.00 -22.09 14.73
CA LEU A 170 10.73 -21.89 13.30
C LEU A 170 9.23 -21.81 12.98
N ASP A 171 8.39 -22.62 13.63
CA ASP A 171 6.94 -22.56 13.47
C ASP A 171 6.39 -21.20 13.91
N HIS A 172 6.87 -20.68 15.04
CA HIS A 172 6.52 -19.32 15.49
C HIS A 172 6.95 -18.26 14.48
N GLY A 173 8.19 -18.32 13.97
CA GLY A 173 8.66 -17.41 12.92
C GLY A 173 7.78 -17.47 11.65
N THR A 174 7.39 -18.68 11.25
CA THR A 174 6.52 -18.93 10.10
C THR A 174 5.13 -18.34 10.31
N ALA A 175 4.55 -18.52 11.51
CA ALA A 175 3.28 -17.91 11.88
C ALA A 175 3.32 -16.37 11.85
N LEU A 176 4.45 -15.76 12.24
CA LEU A 176 4.64 -14.31 12.18
C LEU A 176 4.74 -13.78 10.74
N ILE A 177 5.39 -14.52 9.83
CA ILE A 177 5.39 -14.18 8.40
C ILE A 177 3.97 -14.30 7.83
N GLY A 178 3.21 -15.34 8.24
CA GLY A 178 1.80 -15.48 7.91
C GLY A 178 0.97 -14.27 8.32
N ARG A 179 1.19 -13.77 9.55
CA ARG A 179 0.56 -12.55 10.05
C ARG A 179 0.89 -11.33 9.18
N LEU A 180 2.15 -11.14 8.79
CA LEU A 180 2.52 -10.02 7.92
C LEU A 180 1.75 -10.06 6.59
N ALA A 181 1.58 -11.27 6.03
CA ALA A 181 0.78 -11.44 4.83
C ALA A 181 -0.71 -11.14 5.06
N ASP A 182 -1.27 -11.53 6.20
CA ASP A 182 -2.64 -11.17 6.60
C ASP A 182 -2.81 -9.65 6.77
N SER A 183 -1.82 -8.97 7.37
CA SER A 183 -1.78 -7.51 7.52
C SER A 183 -1.83 -6.82 6.15
N ILE A 184 -1.02 -7.29 5.19
CA ILE A 184 -1.06 -6.78 3.81
C ILE A 184 -2.42 -7.09 3.14
N ALA A 185 -2.98 -8.28 3.36
CA ALA A 185 -4.28 -8.65 2.80
C ALA A 185 -5.41 -7.76 3.34
N VAL A 186 -5.39 -7.42 4.63
CA VAL A 186 -6.31 -6.47 5.25
C VAL A 186 -6.17 -5.09 4.60
N LEU A 187 -4.95 -4.58 4.38
CA LEU A 187 -4.73 -3.34 3.63
C LEU A 187 -5.20 -3.42 2.17
N GLY A 188 -5.24 -4.61 1.58
CA GLY A 188 -5.86 -4.88 0.28
C GLY A 188 -7.39 -5.07 0.31
N GLY A 189 -8.02 -5.00 1.48
CA GLY A 189 -9.48 -5.12 1.66
C GLY A 189 -10.01 -6.52 1.89
N SER A 190 -9.13 -7.48 2.12
CA SER A 190 -9.54 -8.80 2.58
C SER A 190 -9.98 -8.77 4.04
N ARG A 191 -10.88 -9.68 4.41
CA ARG A 191 -11.23 -9.90 5.83
C ARG A 191 -10.12 -10.73 6.52
N PRO A 192 -9.89 -10.54 7.83
CA PRO A 192 -8.99 -11.39 8.60
C PRO A 192 -9.37 -12.88 8.46
N GLY A 193 -8.36 -13.75 8.31
CA GLY A 193 -8.54 -15.08 7.73
C GLY A 193 -9.40 -16.05 8.54
N ARG A 194 -9.28 -16.07 9.87
CA ARG A 194 -9.98 -17.05 10.72
C ARG A 194 -11.32 -16.53 11.20
N GLN A 195 -12.40 -17.25 10.88
CA GLN A 195 -13.73 -16.96 11.40
C GLN A 195 -14.04 -17.80 12.63
N TRP A 196 -14.43 -17.15 13.71
CA TRP A 196 -14.85 -17.81 14.94
C TRP A 196 -16.37 -17.78 15.03
N LYS A 197 -16.99 -18.93 15.33
CA LYS A 197 -18.44 -19.05 15.43
C LYS A 197 -18.97 -18.74 16.83
N ASN A 198 -18.24 -19.17 17.84
CA ASN A 198 -18.63 -19.03 19.25
C ASN A 198 -17.91 -17.83 19.88
N PRO A 199 -18.51 -17.20 20.91
CA PRO A 199 -17.82 -16.22 21.72
C PRO A 199 -16.57 -16.79 22.39
N ILE A 200 -15.54 -15.96 22.58
CA ILE A 200 -14.28 -16.35 23.21
C ILE A 200 -13.96 -15.41 24.37
N PRO A 201 -13.58 -15.92 25.56
CA PRO A 201 -13.17 -15.08 26.68
C PRO A 201 -12.10 -14.06 26.28
N LEU A 202 -12.26 -12.80 26.70
CA LEU A 202 -11.36 -11.71 26.36
C LEU A 202 -9.91 -12.03 26.73
N TYR A 203 -9.69 -12.68 27.87
CA TYR A 203 -8.36 -13.16 28.27
C TYR A 203 -7.67 -14.02 27.19
N ASN A 204 -8.42 -14.92 26.54
CA ASN A 204 -7.89 -15.76 25.48
C ASN A 204 -7.64 -14.97 24.19
N VAL A 205 -8.46 -13.96 23.90
CA VAL A 205 -8.25 -13.02 22.79
C VAL A 205 -6.95 -12.23 23.00
N LEU A 206 -6.73 -11.68 24.19
CA LEU A 206 -5.51 -10.94 24.54
C LEU A 206 -4.27 -11.84 24.45
N ARG A 207 -4.34 -13.06 24.99
CA ARG A 207 -3.25 -14.06 24.85
C ARG A 207 -3.00 -14.41 23.38
N GLY A 208 -4.06 -14.53 22.58
CA GLY A 208 -3.96 -14.78 21.13
C GLY A 208 -3.31 -13.63 20.36
N ALA A 209 -3.47 -12.38 20.82
CA ALA A 209 -2.76 -11.23 20.27
C ALA A 209 -1.28 -11.24 20.68
N MET A 210 -0.99 -11.54 21.95
CA MET A 210 0.40 -11.66 22.45
C MET A 210 1.16 -12.75 21.71
N SER A 211 0.55 -13.91 21.42
CA SER A 211 1.22 -15.00 20.70
C SER A 211 1.55 -14.66 19.24
N ARG A 212 1.16 -13.49 18.74
CA ARG A 212 1.39 -13.04 17.36
C ARG A 212 2.44 -11.94 17.25
N ILE A 213 3.27 -11.77 18.28
CA ILE A 213 4.40 -10.85 18.25
C ILE A 213 5.71 -11.57 18.59
N MET A 214 6.84 -11.04 18.12
CA MET A 214 8.16 -11.60 18.43
C MET A 214 8.46 -11.54 19.92
N ASP A 215 8.28 -10.35 20.50
CA ASP A 215 8.65 -10.04 21.89
C ASP A 215 7.51 -10.31 22.89
N TYR A 216 6.71 -11.36 22.67
CA TYR A 216 5.55 -11.67 23.51
C TYR A 216 5.90 -11.83 25.00
N ARG A 217 7.13 -12.24 25.31
CA ARG A 217 7.65 -12.39 26.67
C ARG A 217 7.85 -11.08 27.42
N ARG A 218 7.84 -9.94 26.71
CA ARG A 218 7.97 -8.58 27.28
C ARG A 218 6.61 -7.94 27.60
N VAL A 219 5.51 -8.60 27.24
CA VAL A 219 4.16 -8.12 27.52
C VAL A 219 3.66 -8.72 28.83
N ASP A 220 3.38 -7.86 29.80
CA ASP A 220 2.82 -8.24 31.08
C ASP A 220 1.31 -7.99 31.05
N LEU A 221 0.53 -9.08 31.07
CA LEU A 221 -0.93 -9.04 31.09
C LEU A 221 -1.44 -8.89 32.53
N HIS A 222 -2.11 -7.76 32.80
CA HIS A 222 -2.62 -7.39 34.12
C HIS A 222 -4.11 -7.75 34.25
N SER A 223 -4.89 -6.89 34.92
CA SER A 223 -6.33 -7.08 35.10
C SER A 223 -7.04 -7.15 33.74
N VAL A 224 -7.88 -8.16 33.57
CA VAL A 224 -8.71 -8.40 32.39
C VAL A 224 -10.16 -8.54 32.83
N ALA A 225 -11.04 -7.73 32.24
CA ALA A 225 -12.49 -7.83 32.44
C ALA A 225 -13.01 -9.23 32.08
N ASP A 226 -13.92 -9.77 32.89
CA ASP A 226 -14.50 -11.10 32.69
C ASP A 226 -15.67 -11.06 31.70
N VAL A 227 -15.33 -10.83 30.44
CA VAL A 227 -16.27 -10.82 29.31
C VAL A 227 -15.76 -11.69 28.17
N ALA A 228 -16.64 -12.00 27.23
CA ALA A 228 -16.29 -12.70 25.99
C ALA A 228 -16.51 -11.80 24.77
N VAL A 229 -15.69 -12.01 23.74
CA VAL A 229 -15.79 -11.33 22.45
C VAL A 229 -16.61 -12.21 21.51
N THR A 230 -17.58 -11.64 20.80
CA THR A 230 -18.41 -12.37 19.84
C THR A 230 -17.54 -12.91 18.71
N GLY A 231 -17.91 -14.08 18.16
CA GLY A 231 -17.12 -14.76 17.13
C GLY A 231 -16.63 -13.87 15.97
N PRO A 232 -17.48 -13.03 15.35
CA PRO A 232 -17.07 -12.12 14.29
C PRO A 232 -16.01 -11.07 14.71
N GLY A 233 -15.96 -10.70 15.98
CA GLY A 233 -15.02 -9.70 16.51
C GLY A 233 -13.68 -10.27 16.99
N VAL A 234 -13.58 -11.60 17.20
CA VAL A 234 -12.38 -12.24 17.76
C VAL A 234 -11.14 -11.98 16.91
N GLU A 235 -11.14 -12.45 15.67
CA GLU A 235 -9.95 -12.39 14.81
C GLU A 235 -9.53 -10.95 14.47
N PRO A 236 -10.45 -10.04 14.14
CA PRO A 236 -10.13 -8.62 13.96
C PRO A 236 -9.50 -7.98 15.19
N LEU A 237 -10.01 -8.31 16.38
CA LEU A 237 -9.48 -7.77 17.63
C LEU A 237 -8.10 -8.34 17.94
N ILE A 238 -7.89 -9.65 17.77
CA ILE A 238 -6.56 -10.27 17.90
C ILE A 238 -5.56 -9.58 16.96
N HIS A 239 -5.97 -9.33 15.72
CA HIS A 239 -5.11 -8.71 14.72
C HIS A 239 -4.76 -7.27 15.09
N ALA A 240 -5.77 -6.44 15.40
CA ALA A 240 -5.54 -5.04 15.79
C ALA A 240 -4.65 -4.93 17.05
N LEU A 241 -4.88 -5.78 18.06
CA LEU A 241 -4.07 -5.80 19.27
C LEU A 241 -2.65 -6.30 19.01
N ALA A 242 -2.46 -7.29 18.14
CA ALA A 242 -1.13 -7.78 17.79
C ALA A 242 -0.29 -6.70 17.09
N GLU A 243 -0.90 -5.87 16.23
CA GLU A 243 -0.21 -4.74 15.60
C GLU A 243 0.16 -3.64 16.61
N LEU A 244 -0.75 -3.33 17.54
CA LEU A 244 -0.46 -2.36 18.61
C LEU A 244 0.62 -2.85 19.58
N LEU A 245 0.57 -4.13 19.96
CA LEU A 245 1.56 -4.75 20.84
C LEU A 245 2.94 -4.83 20.18
N ASP A 246 3.01 -5.20 18.90
CA ASP A 246 4.26 -5.28 18.14
C ASP A 246 4.93 -3.90 18.05
N ASN A 247 4.14 -2.86 17.77
CA ASN A 247 4.60 -1.47 17.81
C ASN A 247 5.12 -1.08 19.19
N ALA A 248 4.35 -1.32 20.25
CA ALA A 248 4.75 -1.01 21.63
C ALA A 248 6.07 -1.69 22.01
N THR A 249 6.23 -2.98 21.69
CA THR A 249 7.47 -3.72 21.98
C THR A 249 8.64 -3.23 21.14
N ARG A 250 8.43 -2.94 19.85
CA ARG A 250 9.50 -2.54 18.91
C ARG A 250 10.09 -1.17 19.23
N TYR A 251 9.28 -0.22 19.70
CA TYR A 251 9.74 1.13 20.06
C TYR A 251 10.15 1.30 21.52
N SER A 252 9.98 0.25 22.31
CA SER A 252 10.41 0.20 23.69
C SER A 252 11.80 -0.41 23.80
N PRO A 253 12.71 0.15 24.62
CA PRO A 253 14.01 -0.46 24.89
C PRO A 253 13.87 -1.94 25.32
N PRO A 254 14.80 -2.83 24.94
CA PRO A 254 14.64 -4.28 25.15
C PRO A 254 14.52 -4.70 26.63
N GLN A 255 15.02 -3.86 27.55
CA GLN A 255 14.93 -4.08 28.99
C GLN A 255 13.60 -3.68 29.63
N THR A 256 12.73 -2.93 28.92
CA THR A 256 11.44 -2.48 29.45
C THR A 256 10.33 -3.49 29.14
N ARG A 257 9.28 -3.42 29.97
CA ARG A 257 8.04 -4.20 29.84
C ARG A 257 6.95 -3.36 29.19
N VAL A 258 6.07 -4.01 28.45
CA VAL A 258 4.84 -3.43 27.92
C VAL A 258 3.69 -3.94 28.77
N HIS A 259 2.85 -3.04 29.28
CA HIS A 259 1.76 -3.37 30.17
C HIS A 259 0.44 -3.44 29.40
N LEU A 260 -0.25 -4.58 29.49
CA LEU A 260 -1.53 -4.81 28.83
C LEU A 260 -2.63 -4.97 29.88
N THR A 261 -3.63 -4.11 29.83
CA THR A 261 -4.79 -4.13 30.73
C THR A 261 -6.08 -4.09 29.91
N ALA A 262 -7.15 -4.71 30.40
CA ALA A 262 -8.46 -4.57 29.79
C ALA A 262 -9.55 -4.36 30.83
N VAL A 263 -10.25 -3.23 30.74
CA VAL A 263 -11.27 -2.82 31.71
C VAL A 263 -12.60 -2.56 31.02
N GLU A 264 -13.68 -2.90 31.70
CA GLU A 264 -15.03 -2.59 31.24
C GLU A 264 -15.31 -1.09 31.44
N VAL A 265 -15.90 -0.46 30.43
CA VAL A 265 -16.25 0.96 30.39
C VAL A 265 -17.67 1.10 29.87
N GLN A 266 -18.28 2.28 30.03
CA GLN A 266 -19.66 2.55 29.57
C GLN A 266 -19.91 2.36 28.06
N SER A 267 -18.85 2.14 27.28
CA SER A 267 -18.94 1.98 25.83
C SER A 267 -18.40 0.65 25.33
N GLY A 268 -18.31 -0.35 26.22
CA GLY A 268 -17.77 -1.68 25.97
C GLY A 268 -16.53 -1.97 26.80
N VAL A 269 -15.43 -2.40 26.17
CA VAL A 269 -14.17 -2.70 26.86
C VAL A 269 -13.06 -1.81 26.33
N ALA A 270 -12.32 -1.17 27.23
CA ALA A 270 -11.09 -0.47 26.91
C ALA A 270 -9.90 -1.41 27.12
N VAL A 271 -9.20 -1.74 26.05
CA VAL A 271 -7.92 -2.43 26.07
C VAL A 271 -6.81 -1.40 25.99
N GLU A 272 -5.91 -1.41 26.97
CA GLU A 272 -4.85 -0.43 27.13
C GLU A 272 -3.49 -1.11 27.03
N ILE A 273 -2.65 -0.59 26.14
CA ILE A 273 -1.28 -1.03 25.92
C ILE A 273 -0.40 0.16 26.27
N GLU A 274 0.35 0.05 27.35
CA GLU A 274 1.23 1.11 27.84
C GLU A 274 2.69 0.67 27.72
N ASP A 275 3.48 1.52 27.05
CA ASP A 275 4.89 1.27 26.78
C ASP A 275 5.79 2.34 27.42
N ALA A 276 7.08 2.02 27.52
CA ALA A 276 8.13 2.89 28.08
C ALA A 276 9.14 3.28 27.00
N GLY A 277 8.68 3.38 25.75
CA GLY A 277 9.48 3.70 24.58
C GLY A 277 9.65 5.19 24.35
N VAL A 278 9.99 5.55 23.12
CA VAL A 278 10.06 6.94 22.68
C VAL A 278 8.63 7.44 22.43
N GLY A 279 8.21 8.46 23.18
CA GLY A 279 6.93 9.13 22.95
C GLY A 279 6.81 9.74 21.54
N LEU A 280 5.58 10.06 21.14
CA LEU A 280 5.32 10.69 19.84
C LEU A 280 5.59 12.19 19.90
N THR A 281 6.30 12.73 18.90
CA THR A 281 6.36 14.18 18.66
C THR A 281 4.99 14.71 18.22
N ASP A 282 4.72 16.00 18.38
CA ASP A 282 3.42 16.60 18.00
C ASP A 282 3.08 16.40 16.52
N GLU A 283 4.11 16.41 15.66
CA GLU A 283 3.97 16.18 14.23
C GLU A 283 3.71 14.71 13.91
N ALA A 284 4.39 13.79 14.62
CA ALA A 284 4.10 12.35 14.50
C ALA A 284 2.69 12.02 15.00
N ARG A 285 2.26 12.62 16.11
CA ARG A 285 0.91 12.48 16.67
C ARG A 285 -0.15 12.92 15.68
N ARG A 286 -0.04 14.13 15.11
CA ARG A 286 -1.00 14.63 14.10
C ARG A 286 -1.13 13.70 12.89
N ARG A 287 0.00 13.17 12.42
CA ARG A 287 0.01 12.21 11.31
C ARG A 287 -0.62 10.88 11.70
N THR A 288 -0.33 10.35 12.88
CA THR A 288 -0.96 9.11 13.35
C THR A 288 -2.46 9.27 13.56
N ASP A 289 -2.89 10.40 14.15
CA ASP A 289 -4.31 10.72 14.31
C ASP A 289 -4.98 10.81 12.93
N ALA A 290 -4.35 11.45 11.93
CA ALA A 290 -4.83 11.45 10.55
C ALA A 290 -4.95 10.04 9.95
N VAL A 291 -3.98 9.14 10.17
CA VAL A 291 -4.07 7.74 9.68
C VAL A 291 -5.21 6.97 10.37
N LEU A 292 -5.45 7.20 11.66
CA LEU A 292 -6.55 6.58 12.41
C LEU A 292 -7.93 7.16 12.01
N GLU A 293 -7.99 8.40 11.56
CA GLU A 293 -9.21 9.06 11.05
C GLU A 293 -9.49 8.74 9.56
N LEU A 294 -8.44 8.59 8.75
CA LEU A 294 -8.53 8.47 7.29
C LEU A 294 -8.78 7.03 6.81
N ALA A 295 -9.79 6.38 7.37
CA ALA A 295 -10.20 5.05 6.91
C ALA A 295 -11.10 5.09 5.65
N ASP A 296 -11.32 6.27 5.05
CA ASP A 296 -12.32 6.51 3.97
C ASP A 296 -11.74 6.74 2.56
N ARG A 297 -10.46 7.10 2.39
CA ARG A 297 -9.93 7.54 1.08
C ARG A 297 -9.06 6.54 0.32
N GLY A 298 -9.06 5.27 0.74
CA GLY A 298 -8.03 4.33 0.29
C GLY A 298 -6.68 4.69 0.89
N LEU A 299 -5.84 3.70 1.14
CA LEU A 299 -4.52 3.95 1.69
C LEU A 299 -3.67 4.62 0.61
N ASP A 300 -3.19 5.84 0.86
CA ASP A 300 -2.11 6.38 0.04
C ASP A 300 -0.86 5.58 0.35
N LEU A 301 -0.42 4.79 -0.62
CA LEU A 301 0.70 3.88 -0.48
C LEU A 301 2.01 4.64 -0.27
N ASN A 302 2.04 5.94 -0.62
CA ASN A 302 3.16 6.82 -0.34
C ASN A 302 3.34 7.10 1.16
N ASP A 303 2.28 6.95 1.97
CA ASP A 303 2.31 7.17 3.42
C ASP A 303 2.67 5.92 4.22
N LEU A 304 2.74 4.74 3.57
CA LEU A 304 3.05 3.46 4.21
C LEU A 304 4.55 3.26 4.54
N GLY A 305 5.41 4.27 4.38
CA GLY A 305 6.84 4.19 4.72
C GLY A 305 7.10 3.78 6.17
N GLU A 306 8.23 3.12 6.45
CA GLU A 306 8.60 2.50 7.76
C GLU A 306 7.61 1.44 8.29
N THR A 307 8.10 0.24 8.65
CA THR A 307 7.31 -0.91 9.17
C THR A 307 6.21 -0.56 10.20
N PRO A 308 6.43 0.36 11.15
CA PRO A 308 5.43 0.81 12.12
C PRO A 308 4.16 1.44 11.54
N ARG A 309 4.26 2.08 10.37
CA ARG A 309 3.12 2.76 9.74
C ARG A 309 2.17 1.76 9.09
N LEU A 310 2.69 0.62 8.66
CA LEU A 310 1.89 -0.51 8.18
C LEU A 310 0.94 -1.02 9.28
N GLY A 311 1.44 -1.21 10.50
CA GLY A 311 0.63 -1.71 11.61
C GLY A 311 -0.51 -0.76 11.98
N LEU A 312 -0.25 0.56 12.07
CA LEU A 312 -1.28 1.55 12.35
C LEU A 312 -2.33 1.67 11.23
N ALA A 313 -1.92 1.53 9.97
CA ALA A 313 -2.84 1.48 8.84
C ALA A 313 -3.80 0.27 8.92
N VAL A 314 -3.28 -0.90 9.32
CA VAL A 314 -4.10 -2.11 9.54
C VAL A 314 -5.08 -1.88 10.67
N VAL A 315 -4.62 -1.33 11.80
CA VAL A 315 -5.45 -1.00 12.96
C VAL A 315 -6.55 -0.02 12.58
N SER A 316 -6.25 1.04 11.83
CA SER A 316 -7.22 2.02 11.32
C SER A 316 -8.33 1.35 10.50
N ARG A 317 -7.94 0.48 9.56
CA ARG A 317 -8.92 -0.23 8.73
C ARG A 317 -9.80 -1.18 9.52
N LEU A 318 -9.22 -1.96 10.44
CA LEU A 318 -9.97 -2.85 11.32
C LEU A 318 -10.90 -2.04 12.24
N ALA A 319 -10.42 -0.92 12.78
CA ALA A 319 -11.20 -0.03 13.62
C ALA A 319 -12.43 0.50 12.90
N LYS A 320 -12.32 0.94 11.65
CA LYS A 320 -13.48 1.33 10.85
C LYS A 320 -14.43 0.16 10.58
N THR A 321 -13.89 -0.98 10.16
CA THR A 321 -14.72 -2.13 9.73
C THR A 321 -15.51 -2.73 10.89
N TYR A 322 -14.93 -2.74 12.09
CA TYR A 322 -15.49 -3.37 13.29
C TYR A 322 -15.89 -2.37 14.38
N ALA A 323 -15.92 -1.07 14.04
CA ALA A 323 -16.26 0.03 14.94
C ALA A 323 -15.42 0.09 16.23
N PHE A 324 -14.15 -0.32 16.18
CA PHE A 324 -13.22 -0.04 17.27
C PHE A 324 -12.90 1.45 17.31
N ARG A 325 -12.63 1.98 18.50
CA ARG A 325 -12.09 3.35 18.64
C ARG A 325 -10.68 3.26 19.19
N VAL A 326 -9.72 3.82 18.46
CA VAL A 326 -8.31 3.77 18.83
C VAL A 326 -7.84 5.19 19.11
N SER A 327 -7.12 5.37 20.22
CA SER A 327 -6.49 6.64 20.55
C SER A 327 -5.11 6.42 21.14
N LEU A 328 -4.16 7.28 20.79
CA LEU A 328 -2.80 7.25 21.34
C LEU A 328 -2.63 8.42 22.32
N ARG A 329 -2.14 8.13 23.52
CA ARG A 329 -1.89 9.10 24.60
C ARG A 329 -0.43 9.00 25.06
N PRO A 330 0.14 10.04 25.70
CA PRO A 330 1.42 9.88 26.38
C PRO A 330 1.29 8.85 27.51
N SER A 331 2.29 7.98 27.66
CA SER A 331 2.40 7.02 28.75
C SER A 331 3.01 7.67 29.99
N ALA A 332 2.64 7.19 31.18
CA ALA A 332 3.28 7.62 32.42
C ALA A 332 4.76 7.20 32.49
N TYR A 333 5.15 6.18 31.73
CA TYR A 333 6.52 5.68 31.62
C TYR A 333 7.36 6.42 30.54
N GLY A 334 6.84 7.49 29.96
CA GLY A 334 7.53 8.33 28.96
C GLY A 334 7.35 7.89 27.51
N GLY A 335 6.70 6.74 27.28
CA GLY A 335 6.38 6.22 25.95
C GLY A 335 4.98 6.57 25.47
N VAL A 336 4.32 5.61 24.84
CA VAL A 336 2.95 5.75 24.32
C VAL A 336 1.98 4.81 25.06
N ARG A 337 0.76 5.30 25.27
CA ARG A 337 -0.39 4.51 25.72
C ARG A 337 -1.41 4.43 24.58
N ALA A 338 -1.54 3.25 23.99
CA ALA A 338 -2.58 2.96 23.01
C ALA A 338 -3.83 2.46 23.74
N VAL A 339 -4.96 3.11 23.49
CA VAL A 339 -6.27 2.71 24.03
C VAL A 339 -7.15 2.29 22.85
N LEU A 340 -7.54 1.02 22.82
CA LEU A 340 -8.49 0.46 21.86
C LEU A 340 -9.78 0.13 22.59
N ILE A 341 -10.87 0.78 22.20
CA ILE A 341 -12.21 0.52 22.71
C ILE A 341 -12.92 -0.46 21.79
N VAL A 342 -13.29 -1.61 22.35
CA VAL A 342 -14.15 -2.62 21.72
C VAL A 342 -15.61 -2.26 22.01
N PRO A 343 -16.47 -2.07 21.00
CA PRO A 343 -17.86 -1.68 21.21
C PRO A 343 -18.70 -2.83 21.81
N GLU A 344 -19.75 -2.48 22.54
CA GLU A 344 -20.62 -3.42 23.27
C GLU A 344 -21.24 -4.50 22.38
N ASN A 345 -21.55 -4.20 21.11
CA ASN A 345 -22.11 -5.17 20.17
C ASN A 345 -21.13 -6.32 19.81
N LEU A 346 -19.85 -6.17 20.12
CA LEU A 346 -18.84 -7.22 19.96
C LEU A 346 -18.49 -7.93 21.28
N ILE A 347 -19.16 -7.57 22.36
CA ILE A 347 -18.94 -8.11 23.70
C ILE A 347 -20.18 -8.87 24.16
N THR A 348 -19.99 -9.93 24.93
CA THR A 348 -21.05 -10.72 25.55
C THR A 348 -20.59 -11.23 26.91
N ALA A 349 -21.54 -11.67 27.73
CA ALA A 349 -21.23 -12.30 29.01
C ALA A 349 -20.35 -13.55 28.81
N SER A 350 -19.35 -13.70 29.67
CA SER A 350 -18.46 -14.86 29.67
C SER A 350 -19.25 -16.10 30.15
N ALA A 351 -19.68 -16.97 29.22
CA ALA A 351 -20.44 -18.18 29.56
C ALA A 351 -19.55 -19.33 30.10
N THR A 352 -18.23 -19.19 30.03
CA THR A 352 -17.26 -20.18 30.49
C THR A 352 -16.25 -19.47 31.39
N PRO A 353 -16.04 -19.92 32.64
CA PRO A 353 -14.96 -19.40 33.49
C PRO A 353 -13.60 -19.92 32.96
N GLY A 354 -13.20 -19.44 31.78
CA GLY A 354 -11.91 -19.74 31.16
C GLY A 354 -10.74 -19.03 31.85
N GLY A 355 -11.04 -18.00 32.66
CA GLY A 355 -10.05 -17.26 33.44
C GLY A 355 -9.41 -18.09 34.57
N GLU A 356 -10.16 -18.98 35.23
CA GLU A 356 -9.61 -19.77 36.34
C GLU A 356 -8.75 -20.95 35.85
N ILE A 357 -9.18 -21.64 34.79
CA ILE A 357 -8.44 -22.79 34.24
C ILE A 357 -7.14 -22.33 33.54
N ALA A 358 -7.11 -21.12 32.96
CA ALA A 358 -5.91 -20.56 32.33
C ALA A 358 -4.96 -19.86 33.32
N ARG A 359 -5.45 -19.35 34.47
CA ARG A 359 -4.60 -18.83 35.56
C ARG A 359 -3.79 -19.94 36.26
N ALA A 360 -4.29 -21.17 36.27
CA ALA A 360 -3.58 -22.33 36.82
C ALA A 360 -2.46 -22.87 35.91
N ALA A 361 -2.49 -22.57 34.60
CA ALA A 361 -1.45 -22.97 33.65
C ALA A 361 -0.31 -21.94 33.61
N THR A 362 0.35 -21.72 34.74
CA THR A 362 1.68 -21.09 34.75
C THR A 362 2.67 -22.16 34.30
N LEU A 363 3.25 -22.02 33.11
CA LEU A 363 4.38 -22.86 32.71
C LEU A 363 5.48 -22.75 33.78
N PRO A 364 6.00 -23.87 34.32
CA PRO A 364 7.07 -23.80 35.31
C PRO A 364 8.26 -23.03 34.72
N PRO A 365 8.94 -22.18 35.51
CA PRO A 365 10.10 -21.44 35.01
C PRO A 365 11.15 -22.44 34.49
N PRO A 366 11.81 -22.15 33.35
CA PRO A 366 12.85 -23.04 32.85
C PRO A 366 13.92 -23.18 33.94
N LYS A 367 14.16 -24.42 34.37
CA LYS A 367 15.23 -24.72 35.33
C LYS A 367 16.56 -24.19 34.75
N PRO A 368 17.38 -23.47 35.52
CA PRO A 368 18.67 -23.00 35.02
C PRO A 368 19.50 -24.20 34.57
N ARG A 369 19.97 -24.18 33.32
CA ARG A 369 20.90 -25.17 32.76
C ARG A 369 22.09 -25.28 33.72
N LYS A 370 22.25 -26.43 34.38
CA LYS A 370 23.46 -26.75 35.15
C LYS A 370 24.64 -26.79 34.18
N LYS A 371 25.74 -26.12 34.54
CA LYS A 371 27.03 -26.23 33.84
C LYS A 371 27.41 -27.71 33.71
N PRO A 372 28.04 -28.14 32.58
CA PRO A 372 28.37 -29.54 32.38
C PRO A 372 29.34 -30.03 33.46
N GLY A 373 28.90 -31.06 34.19
CA GLY A 373 29.71 -31.81 35.14
C GLY A 373 30.57 -32.84 34.41
N ARG A 374 31.75 -33.07 34.98
CA ARG A 374 32.86 -33.97 34.63
C ARG A 374 32.48 -35.28 33.88
N PRO A 375 33.34 -35.79 32.97
CA PRO A 375 33.06 -37.01 32.19
C PRO A 375 32.95 -38.27 33.06
N LEU A 376 32.01 -39.15 32.71
CA LEU A 376 31.89 -40.52 33.23
C LEU A 376 32.94 -41.44 32.58
N PRO A 377 33.37 -42.53 33.24
CA PRO A 377 34.32 -43.49 32.66
C PRO A 377 33.67 -44.37 31.58
N PRO A 378 34.46 -44.92 30.64
CA PRO A 378 33.94 -45.75 29.55
C PRO A 378 33.53 -47.17 30.02
N PRO A 379 32.56 -47.80 29.33
CA PRO A 379 32.12 -49.18 29.60
C PRO A 379 33.12 -50.23 29.07
N PRO A 380 33.11 -51.46 29.60
CA PRO A 380 34.06 -52.51 29.22
C PRO A 380 33.71 -53.17 27.87
N GLU A 381 34.75 -53.51 27.11
CA GLU A 381 34.72 -54.31 25.90
C GLU A 381 34.23 -55.75 26.18
N LEU A 382 33.35 -56.25 25.31
CA LEU A 382 32.99 -57.66 25.23
C LEU A 382 33.20 -58.15 23.80
N ASP A 383 33.78 -59.35 23.75
CA ASP A 383 34.40 -60.03 22.62
C ASP A 383 33.54 -60.20 21.37
N GLN A 384 34.20 -60.09 20.21
CA GLN A 384 33.70 -60.54 18.92
C GLN A 384 33.91 -62.05 18.76
N PRO A 385 32.94 -62.79 18.19
CA PRO A 385 33.23 -64.02 17.45
C PRO A 385 32.97 -63.86 15.94
N THR A 386 34.07 -64.00 15.21
CA THR A 386 34.36 -64.74 13.97
C THR A 386 33.25 -65.14 12.98
N GLU A 387 33.57 -64.92 11.70
CA GLU A 387 32.92 -65.37 10.47
C GLU A 387 32.72 -66.89 10.36
N GLU A 388 31.60 -67.31 9.76
CA GLU A 388 31.52 -68.55 8.98
C GLU A 388 30.65 -68.32 7.73
N SER A 389 31.17 -68.81 6.60
CA SER A 389 30.64 -68.69 5.25
C SER A 389 29.75 -69.86 4.84
N ASP A 390 28.90 -69.56 3.86
CA ASP A 390 28.49 -70.41 2.73
C ASP A 390 27.28 -71.33 2.88
N GLY A 391 26.43 -71.33 1.84
CA GLY A 391 25.22 -72.15 1.80
C GLY A 391 24.17 -71.73 0.76
N SER A 392 24.41 -72.11 -0.48
CA SER A 392 23.56 -72.01 -1.67
C SER A 392 22.06 -72.38 -1.53
N GLY A 393 21.21 -71.59 -2.21
CA GLY A 393 20.18 -72.08 -3.15
C GLY A 393 18.86 -72.64 -2.61
N GLY A 394 17.74 -71.98 -2.95
CA GLY A 394 16.41 -72.63 -2.91
C GLY A 394 15.20 -71.68 -2.99
N LEU A 395 14.72 -71.39 -4.19
CA LEU A 395 13.37 -70.83 -4.44
C LEU A 395 12.27 -71.83 -4.00
N PRO A 396 11.06 -71.37 -3.67
CA PRO A 396 9.99 -71.46 -4.69
C PRO A 396 8.96 -70.32 -4.71
N GLN A 397 8.38 -70.12 -5.90
CA GLN A 397 7.22 -69.29 -6.23
C GLN A 397 5.90 -69.82 -5.61
N ARG A 398 4.92 -68.92 -5.33
CA ARG A 398 3.50 -69.17 -5.67
C ARG A 398 2.66 -67.90 -5.83
N ARG A 399 1.63 -68.05 -6.67
CA ARG A 399 0.82 -67.08 -7.42
C ARG A 399 -0.38 -66.44 -6.69
N ARG A 400 -0.67 -65.19 -7.09
CA ARG A 400 -1.95 -64.50 -7.41
C ARG A 400 -3.24 -64.78 -6.62
N ARG A 401 -3.90 -63.69 -6.19
CA ARG A 401 -5.28 -63.36 -6.59
C ARG A 401 -5.60 -61.87 -6.38
N ALA A 402 -6.13 -61.23 -7.42
CA ALA A 402 -6.80 -59.93 -7.37
C ALA A 402 -8.31 -60.14 -7.59
N PRO A 403 -9.15 -59.21 -7.12
CA PRO A 403 -10.32 -58.79 -7.88
C PRO A 403 -10.39 -57.25 -8.03
N GLY A 404 -10.71 -56.79 -9.25
CA GLY A 404 -10.89 -55.38 -9.59
C GLY A 404 -12.35 -54.95 -9.65
N ILE A 405 -12.56 -53.63 -9.73
CA ILE A 405 -13.79 -52.94 -10.20
C ILE A 405 -13.33 -51.67 -10.98
N PRO A 406 -14.01 -51.24 -12.06
CA PRO A 406 -13.42 -50.45 -13.15
C PRO A 406 -13.73 -48.95 -13.07
N SER A 407 -12.81 -48.09 -13.53
CA SER A 407 -13.08 -46.66 -13.78
C SER A 407 -13.13 -46.36 -15.28
N ARG A 408 -14.32 -45.96 -15.71
CA ARG A 408 -14.66 -45.49 -17.05
C ARG A 408 -14.37 -43.99 -17.11
N ALA A 409 -13.10 -43.61 -17.30
CA ALA A 409 -12.71 -42.20 -17.45
C ALA A 409 -11.45 -41.97 -18.32
N ALA A 410 -11.06 -42.93 -19.16
CA ALA A 410 -9.85 -42.84 -19.99
C ALA A 410 -10.13 -42.84 -21.51
N ARG A 411 -11.30 -42.36 -21.95
CA ARG A 411 -11.68 -42.33 -23.38
C ARG A 411 -12.23 -41.01 -23.91
N GLN A 412 -11.91 -39.89 -23.26
CA GLN A 412 -12.23 -38.54 -23.77
C GLN A 412 -11.03 -37.58 -23.87
N ALA A 413 -9.81 -38.05 -23.65
CA ALA A 413 -8.59 -37.23 -23.77
C ALA A 413 -7.80 -37.44 -25.09
N ALA A 414 -8.42 -38.04 -26.12
CA ALA A 414 -7.75 -38.40 -27.38
C ALA A 414 -8.29 -37.67 -28.63
N ALA A 415 -9.03 -36.56 -28.46
CA ALA A 415 -9.66 -35.85 -29.60
C ALA A 415 -9.47 -34.32 -29.58
N ALA A 416 -8.39 -33.80 -28.97
CA ALA A 416 -8.10 -32.36 -28.94
C ALA A 416 -6.63 -32.04 -29.23
N ALA A 417 -6.01 -32.77 -30.15
CA ALA A 417 -4.63 -32.55 -30.58
C ALA A 417 -4.54 -32.43 -32.12
N ALA A 418 -5.10 -31.34 -32.66
CA ALA A 418 -4.82 -30.90 -34.02
C ALA A 418 -4.93 -29.38 -34.08
N GLY A 419 -3.78 -28.70 -34.19
CA GLY A 419 -3.72 -27.26 -34.50
C GLY A 419 -2.89 -26.43 -33.51
N ARG A 420 -1.55 -26.44 -33.64
CA ARG A 420 -0.69 -25.33 -33.17
C ARG A 420 0.58 -25.22 -34.02
N PRO A 421 1.02 -24.01 -34.41
CA PRO A 421 2.18 -23.79 -35.29
C PRO A 421 3.52 -23.85 -34.52
N PRO A 422 4.67 -23.97 -35.22
CA PRO A 422 5.95 -24.34 -34.59
C PRO A 422 6.61 -23.21 -33.80
N ARG A 423 7.11 -23.55 -32.61
CA ARG A 423 7.93 -22.71 -31.73
C ARG A 423 9.38 -22.63 -32.22
N ARG A 424 9.96 -21.42 -32.25
CA ARG A 424 11.39 -21.14 -32.46
C ARG A 424 12.24 -21.76 -31.33
N ARG A 425 13.42 -22.29 -31.70
CA ARG A 425 14.45 -22.83 -30.78
C ARG A 425 15.12 -21.68 -29.99
N SER A 426 15.25 -21.85 -28.68
CA SER A 426 16.19 -21.10 -27.83
C SER A 426 17.44 -21.96 -27.56
N PRO A 427 18.62 -21.36 -27.27
CA PRO A 427 19.86 -22.10 -27.09
C PRO A 427 19.92 -22.88 -25.76
N ALA A 428 20.86 -23.82 -25.69
CA ALA A 428 21.05 -24.79 -24.62
C ALA A 428 21.23 -24.16 -23.22
N ALA A 429 20.66 -24.82 -22.22
CA ALA A 429 20.73 -24.44 -20.81
C ALA A 429 22.08 -24.82 -20.19
N GLU A 430 22.68 -23.88 -19.45
CA GLU A 430 23.72 -24.16 -18.45
C GLU A 430 23.14 -24.96 -17.27
N PRO A 431 23.95 -25.80 -16.61
CA PRO A 431 23.50 -26.58 -15.45
C PRO A 431 23.10 -25.65 -14.28
N PRO A 432 22.09 -26.04 -13.47
CA PRO A 432 21.63 -25.21 -12.37
C PRO A 432 22.73 -25.05 -11.30
N PRO A 433 22.92 -23.85 -10.74
CA PRO A 433 23.90 -23.63 -9.67
C PRO A 433 23.50 -24.39 -8.40
N GLN A 434 24.51 -24.85 -7.67
CA GLN A 434 24.33 -25.61 -6.41
C GLN A 434 23.62 -24.76 -5.34
N PRO A 435 22.76 -25.35 -4.49
CA PRO A 435 21.99 -24.63 -3.48
C PRO A 435 22.89 -23.84 -2.50
N GLY A 436 22.58 -22.56 -2.28
CA GLY A 436 23.27 -21.70 -1.29
C GLY A 436 24.04 -20.52 -1.87
N LEU A 437 24.48 -20.59 -3.14
CA LEU A 437 25.21 -19.50 -3.81
C LEU A 437 24.36 -18.26 -4.08
N TRP A 438 23.04 -18.42 -4.21
CA TRP A 438 22.14 -17.29 -4.41
C TRP A 438 22.02 -16.41 -3.16
N LEU A 439 22.15 -16.98 -1.96
CA LEU A 439 22.09 -16.21 -0.71
C LEU A 439 23.34 -15.34 -0.56
N ALA A 440 24.52 -15.88 -0.88
CA ALA A 440 25.77 -15.14 -0.87
C ALA A 440 25.77 -13.99 -1.91
N ALA A 441 25.35 -14.27 -3.14
CA ALA A 441 25.24 -13.26 -4.20
C ALA A 441 24.21 -12.16 -3.86
N PHE A 442 23.10 -12.53 -3.22
CA PHE A 442 22.09 -11.59 -2.74
C PHE A 442 22.62 -10.72 -1.60
N THR A 443 23.32 -11.30 -0.61
CA THR A 443 23.90 -10.54 0.50
C THR A 443 25.02 -9.59 0.06
N SER A 444 25.86 -10.00 -0.91
CA SER A 444 26.91 -9.13 -1.46
C SER A 444 26.32 -7.96 -2.26
N ALA A 445 25.24 -8.18 -3.01
CA ALA A 445 24.54 -7.13 -3.74
C ALA A 445 23.81 -6.12 -2.81
N VAL A 446 23.29 -6.58 -1.68
CA VAL A 446 22.66 -5.72 -0.66
C VAL A 446 23.69 -4.93 0.15
N ASN A 447 24.89 -5.48 0.35
CA ASN A 447 25.97 -4.84 1.09
C ASN A 447 26.91 -3.98 0.20
N GLY A 448 26.71 -3.96 -1.11
CA GLY A 448 27.46 -3.11 -2.05
C GLY A 448 28.87 -3.61 -2.39
N GLU A 449 29.17 -4.89 -2.20
CA GLU A 449 30.46 -5.49 -2.56
C GLU A 449 30.40 -6.10 -3.97
N GLU A 450 31.25 -5.62 -4.88
CA GLU A 450 31.36 -6.21 -6.23
C GLU A 450 31.99 -7.62 -6.15
N PRO A 451 31.46 -8.61 -6.90
CA PRO A 451 32.05 -9.94 -6.93
C PRO A 451 33.37 -9.92 -7.70
N THR A 452 34.49 -10.15 -7.03
CA THR A 452 35.78 -10.40 -7.66
C THR A 452 35.72 -11.72 -8.44
N THR A 453 35.56 -11.64 -9.76
CA THR A 453 35.78 -12.78 -10.65
C THR A 453 37.28 -13.03 -10.76
N ASP A 454 37.84 -13.89 -9.92
CA ASP A 454 39.17 -14.44 -10.14
C ASP A 454 39.10 -15.96 -10.23
N SER A 455 39.01 -16.43 -11.48
CA SER A 455 39.28 -17.82 -11.84
C SER A 455 39.81 -17.88 -13.27
N ARG A 456 41.03 -17.36 -13.45
CA ARG A 456 41.93 -17.82 -14.53
C ARG A 456 43.20 -18.35 -13.87
N GLY A 457 43.23 -19.65 -13.63
CA GLY A 457 44.47 -20.35 -13.31
C GLY A 457 45.49 -20.16 -14.45
N PRO A 458 46.76 -19.90 -14.15
CA PRO A 458 47.78 -19.76 -15.17
C PRO A 458 48.14 -21.13 -15.76
N PHE A 459 48.18 -21.19 -17.09
CA PHE A 459 48.89 -22.23 -17.83
C PHE A 459 50.37 -22.23 -17.41
N SER A 460 50.84 -23.31 -16.81
CA SER A 460 52.26 -23.60 -16.65
C SER A 460 52.69 -24.44 -17.85
N ASP A 461 53.33 -23.78 -18.82
CA ASP A 461 54.11 -24.42 -19.87
C ASP A 461 55.59 -24.18 -19.51
N GLU A 462 56.24 -25.17 -18.89
CA GLU A 462 57.68 -25.13 -18.68
C GLU A 462 58.26 -26.54 -18.90
N SER A 463 58.80 -26.71 -20.09
CA SER A 463 59.74 -27.78 -20.43
C SER A 463 61.14 -27.37 -19.96
N SER A 464 61.77 -28.15 -19.07
CA SER A 464 63.22 -28.31 -19.07
C SER A 464 63.66 -29.55 -18.28
N ASP A 465 64.14 -30.53 -19.05
CA ASP A 465 65.27 -31.45 -18.86
C ASP A 465 66.03 -31.58 -17.52
N LYS A 466 66.51 -32.83 -17.36
CA LYS A 466 67.60 -33.42 -16.54
C LYS A 466 67.16 -34.11 -15.25
N GLU A 467 67.25 -35.45 -15.14
CA GLU A 467 68.49 -36.23 -14.85
C GLU A 467 69.18 -35.65 -13.61
N GLU A 468 69.21 -36.28 -12.43
CA GLU A 468 69.68 -37.63 -12.08
C GLU A 468 69.15 -38.03 -10.69
#